data_AF-A0A1V6FVR7-F1
#
_entry.id   AF-A0A1V6FVR7-F1
#
_cell.length_a   1.000
_cell.length_b   1.000
_cell.length_c   1.000
_cell.angle_alpha   90.00
_cell.angle_beta   90.00
_cell.angle_gamma   90.00
#
_symmetry.space_group_name_H-M   'P 1'
#
loop_
_entity.id
_entity.type
_entity.pdbx_description
1 polymer ?
#
loop_
_entity_poly.entity_id
_entity_poly.type
_entity_poly.pdbx_seq_one_letter_code
_entity_poly.pdbx_strand_id
1 'polypeptide(L)'
;MSLMRFGALLATPDGRLAFYLSHRVFLTVLKGQGIRAISPADFSPCQVFARNAIAVSLFEAMMARTHSSQTLRSSIDLIRPELRLPKEATINDVEQAMQHYYGATLTDFTIATPDSETKTETQHPRRTNMEHSEAKANMENYDVKAAFNESYKEARARFGKRPNILVCGYTGSGKSSLIRAILGDIVPQDAIGVGKPKTTGYDHYQNDLISIYDSKGLELGETEAAFTEETHRFIRQRQNDPNVDNHIHLVWYTIQGSGARVTECDRNLISNIFTPKNVIVVITKNDITRESQRRALIQEIMNMGVPAERIVFTTDEEGGSQGCKELMELSYAMLPEAYQDAFMEAQRVDKEAKIRAVYAKDGKAKAIIATATAGAAATGAIPIPLSDAAILVPLQVTMIGSLAALYGLKEEAIKQSALPFVARLGGIFLASSLLKFIPILGSAVNATVAGAITGAMGMYVKKNFEESAIAKIKGQPAPDLGFDVEMFKRFYEEYKKNKANA
;
A
#
# COMPACT_ATOMS: atom_id res chain seq x y z
N MET A 1 4.51 17.12 -6.21
CA MET A 1 4.41 15.66 -6.49
C MET A 1 3.53 14.88 -5.51
N SER A 2 3.19 15.40 -4.33
CA SER A 2 2.35 14.71 -3.31
C SER A 2 0.92 14.34 -3.75
N LEU A 3 0.42 14.97 -4.82
CA LEU A 3 -0.90 14.71 -5.38
C LEU A 3 -0.94 13.45 -6.26
N MET A 4 0.19 13.02 -6.83
CA MET A 4 0.19 12.04 -7.91
C MET A 4 0.10 10.60 -7.40
N ARG A 5 -0.80 9.83 -8.01
CA ARG A 5 -0.78 8.38 -7.88
C ARG A 5 -0.88 7.67 -9.20
N PHE A 6 -0.33 6.49 -9.20
CA PHE A 6 -0.30 5.63 -10.36
C PHE A 6 -1.73 5.33 -10.85
N GLY A 7 -1.95 5.49 -12.16
CA GLY A 7 -3.26 5.47 -12.82
C GLY A 7 -4.13 6.71 -12.57
N ALA A 8 -3.58 7.79 -12.00
CA ALA A 8 -4.30 9.05 -11.86
C ALA A 8 -4.68 9.62 -13.23
N LEU A 9 -5.90 10.14 -13.33
CA LEU A 9 -6.38 10.81 -14.52
C LEU A 9 -5.86 12.26 -14.54
N LEU A 10 -5.06 12.57 -15.55
CA LEU A 10 -4.48 13.87 -15.84
C LEU A 10 -5.28 14.56 -16.94
N ALA A 11 -5.38 15.88 -16.83
CA ALA A 11 -5.98 16.73 -17.86
C ALA A 11 -5.03 17.86 -18.28
N THR A 12 -5.11 18.24 -19.54
CA THR A 12 -4.52 19.47 -20.08
C THR A 12 -5.59 20.57 -20.13
N PRO A 13 -5.22 21.86 -20.26
CA PRO A 13 -6.20 22.95 -20.27
C PRO A 13 -7.13 22.89 -21.49
N ASP A 14 -6.67 22.25 -22.58
CA ASP A 14 -7.46 21.98 -23.79
C ASP A 14 -8.33 20.70 -23.70
N GLY A 15 -8.43 20.08 -22.51
CA GLY A 15 -9.35 18.98 -22.24
C GLY A 15 -8.88 17.61 -22.72
N ARG A 16 -7.60 17.44 -23.05
CA ARG A 16 -7.04 16.10 -23.33
C ARG A 16 -6.79 15.37 -22.02
N LEU A 17 -6.98 14.05 -22.06
CA LEU A 17 -6.83 13.17 -20.90
C LEU A 17 -5.68 12.18 -21.08
N ALA A 18 -4.94 11.92 -20.02
CA ALA A 18 -3.97 10.84 -19.92
C ALA A 18 -3.95 10.23 -18.52
N PHE A 19 -3.37 9.05 -18.39
CA PHE A 19 -3.22 8.35 -17.12
C PHE A 19 -1.76 8.39 -16.71
N TYR A 20 -1.49 8.87 -15.50
CA TYR A 20 -0.14 8.89 -14.95
C TYR A 20 0.37 7.47 -14.67
N LEU A 21 1.46 7.06 -15.32
CA LEU A 21 2.14 5.80 -15.00
C LEU A 21 3.46 6.03 -14.27
N SER A 22 4.18 7.10 -14.59
CA SER A 22 5.37 7.54 -13.85
C SER A 22 5.67 9.00 -14.18
N HIS A 23 6.64 9.58 -13.49
CA HIS A 23 7.12 10.95 -13.74
C HIS A 23 7.69 11.14 -15.17
N ARG A 24 7.84 10.09 -15.98
CA ARG A 24 8.25 10.16 -17.39
C ARG A 24 7.27 9.52 -18.37
N VAL A 25 6.20 8.87 -17.91
CA VAL A 25 5.31 8.12 -18.79
C VAL A 25 3.86 8.35 -18.41
N PHE A 26 3.08 8.85 -19.36
CA PHE A 26 1.63 8.86 -19.29
C PHE A 26 1.02 8.02 -20.39
N LEU A 27 -0.14 7.44 -20.12
CA LEU A 27 -0.92 6.68 -21.08
C LEU A 27 -2.03 7.57 -21.64
N THR A 28 -2.16 7.73 -22.95
CA THR A 28 -3.29 8.42 -23.58
C THR A 28 -3.82 7.62 -24.76
N VAL A 29 -4.97 7.97 -25.31
CA VAL A 29 -5.47 7.41 -26.58
C VAL A 29 -5.37 8.46 -27.67
N LEU A 30 -4.52 8.19 -28.67
CA LEU A 30 -4.39 9.05 -29.83
C LEU A 30 -5.29 8.55 -30.97
N LYS A 31 -6.03 9.48 -31.58
CA LYS A 31 -6.97 9.19 -32.67
C LYS A 31 -6.28 8.47 -33.82
N GLY A 32 -6.80 7.30 -34.22
CA GLY A 32 -6.25 6.47 -35.30
C GLY A 32 -4.97 5.69 -34.93
N GLN A 33 -4.46 5.90 -33.73
CA GLN A 33 -3.25 5.25 -33.22
C GLN A 33 -3.54 4.31 -32.06
N GLY A 34 -4.62 4.55 -31.30
CA GLY A 34 -4.99 3.75 -30.12
C GLY A 34 -4.25 4.23 -28.87
N ILE A 35 -4.15 3.35 -27.87
CA ILE A 35 -3.47 3.66 -26.61
C ILE A 35 -1.96 3.89 -26.88
N ARG A 36 -1.38 4.93 -26.27
CA ARG A 36 0.01 5.34 -26.40
C ARG A 36 0.59 5.70 -25.05
N ALA A 37 1.84 5.33 -24.83
CA ALA A 37 2.67 5.89 -23.78
C ALA A 37 3.40 7.11 -24.33
N ILE A 38 3.35 8.24 -23.63
CA ILE A 38 3.94 9.51 -24.03
C ILE A 38 4.67 10.17 -22.85
N SER A 39 5.61 11.08 -23.13
CA SER A 39 6.35 11.78 -22.09
C SER A 39 5.55 12.97 -21.51
N PRO A 40 5.93 13.48 -20.33
CA PRO A 40 5.42 14.74 -19.79
C PRO A 40 5.74 15.99 -20.63
N ALA A 41 6.67 15.89 -21.59
CA ALA A 41 6.89 16.99 -22.52
C ALA A 41 5.81 16.99 -23.62
N ASP A 42 5.40 15.81 -24.08
CA ASP A 42 4.43 15.62 -25.18
C ASP A 42 2.97 15.77 -24.74
N PHE A 43 2.73 15.49 -23.46
CA PHE A 43 1.50 15.80 -22.76
C PHE A 43 1.90 16.84 -21.73
N SER A 44 1.49 18.09 -21.87
CA SER A 44 1.76 19.14 -20.86
C SER A 44 0.60 19.17 -19.85
N PRO A 45 0.48 18.22 -18.90
CA PRO A 45 -0.60 18.24 -17.95
C PRO A 45 -0.39 19.42 -17.01
N CYS A 46 -1.44 20.16 -16.78
CA CYS A 46 -1.46 21.20 -15.77
C CYS A 46 -2.43 20.86 -14.64
N GLN A 47 -3.20 19.77 -14.78
CA GLN A 47 -4.23 19.42 -13.81
C GLN A 47 -4.38 17.91 -13.62
N VAL A 48 -4.82 17.53 -12.42
CA VAL A 48 -5.11 16.15 -12.01
C VAL A 48 -6.43 16.10 -11.25
N PHE A 49 -7.22 15.06 -11.48
CA PHE A 49 -8.42 14.84 -10.68
C PHE A 49 -8.04 14.40 -9.27
N ALA A 50 -8.42 15.16 -8.25
CA ALA A 50 -8.05 14.89 -6.86
C ALA A 50 -9.18 15.17 -5.86
N ARG A 51 -9.16 14.44 -4.74
CA ARG A 51 -10.01 14.66 -3.57
C ARG A 51 -9.11 14.79 -2.34
N ASN A 52 -9.32 15.82 -1.52
CA ASN A 52 -8.53 16.08 -0.31
C ASN A 52 -7.02 16.07 -0.57
N ALA A 53 -6.59 16.71 -1.67
CA ALA A 53 -5.20 16.75 -2.12
C ALA A 53 -4.55 15.38 -2.45
N ILE A 54 -5.37 14.38 -2.83
CA ILE A 54 -4.91 13.08 -3.31
C ILE A 54 -5.56 12.82 -4.66
N ALA A 55 -4.78 12.61 -5.73
CA ALA A 55 -5.34 12.30 -7.06
C ALA A 55 -6.26 11.08 -6.99
N VAL A 56 -7.26 10.95 -7.85
CA VAL A 56 -8.10 9.75 -8.00
C VAL A 56 -7.56 8.85 -9.09
N SER A 57 -7.36 7.57 -8.76
CA SER A 57 -6.86 6.57 -9.70
C SER A 57 -8.05 5.85 -10.32
N LEU A 58 -8.11 5.81 -11.65
CA LEU A 58 -9.10 5.04 -12.43
C LEU A 58 -8.46 3.82 -13.07
N PHE A 59 -7.43 3.29 -12.40
CA PHE A 59 -6.56 2.29 -12.96
C PHE A 59 -7.29 0.99 -13.34
N GLU A 60 -8.13 0.46 -12.45
CA GLU A 60 -8.85 -0.79 -12.70
C GLU A 60 -9.82 -0.67 -13.87
N ALA A 61 -10.53 0.46 -13.95
CA ALA A 61 -11.41 0.78 -15.06
C ALA A 61 -10.66 0.82 -16.41
N MET A 62 -9.46 1.41 -16.42
CA MET A 62 -8.60 1.45 -17.60
C MET A 62 -8.20 0.03 -18.05
N MET A 63 -7.83 -0.85 -17.11
CA MET A 63 -7.42 -2.23 -17.42
C MET A 63 -8.52 -3.12 -17.95
N ALA A 64 -9.74 -2.96 -17.45
CA ALA A 64 -10.88 -3.74 -17.95
C ALA A 64 -11.10 -3.55 -19.46
N ARG A 65 -10.57 -2.45 -20.02
CA ARG A 65 -10.82 -2.03 -21.41
C ARG A 65 -9.65 -2.30 -22.34
N THR A 66 -8.41 -2.38 -21.83
CA THR A 66 -7.22 -2.75 -22.63
C THR A 66 -7.29 -4.17 -23.21
N HIS A 67 -8.17 -5.02 -22.68
CA HIS A 67 -8.43 -6.37 -23.16
C HIS A 67 -9.68 -6.49 -24.05
N SER A 68 -10.42 -5.40 -24.26
CA SER A 68 -11.64 -5.41 -25.08
C SER A 68 -11.35 -5.20 -26.56
N SER A 69 -12.10 -5.85 -27.45
CA SER A 69 -12.02 -5.67 -28.91
C SER A 69 -12.64 -4.36 -29.41
N GLN A 70 -13.02 -3.44 -28.49
CA GLN A 70 -13.65 -2.17 -28.85
C GLN A 70 -12.63 -1.15 -29.37
N THR A 71 -12.99 -0.45 -30.44
CA THR A 71 -12.17 0.66 -30.96
C THR A 71 -12.19 1.84 -29.99
N LEU A 72 -11.04 2.13 -29.38
CA LEU A 72 -10.84 3.30 -28.52
C LEU A 72 -10.43 4.50 -29.36
N ARG A 73 -11.22 5.57 -29.30
CA ARG A 73 -11.01 6.82 -30.06
C ARG A 73 -10.41 7.93 -29.20
N SER A 74 -10.63 7.88 -27.89
CA SER A 74 -10.16 8.86 -26.91
C SER A 74 -9.89 8.22 -25.55
N SER A 75 -9.18 8.92 -24.67
CA SER A 75 -8.95 8.48 -23.29
C SER A 75 -10.23 8.45 -22.47
N ILE A 76 -11.27 9.22 -22.85
CA ILE A 76 -12.61 9.16 -22.23
C ILE A 76 -13.22 7.77 -22.45
N ASP A 77 -12.99 7.15 -23.61
CA ASP A 77 -13.54 5.84 -23.95
C ASP A 77 -13.05 4.71 -23.00
N LEU A 78 -11.86 4.89 -22.42
CA LEU A 78 -11.26 3.97 -21.45
C LEU A 78 -11.99 4.01 -20.10
N ILE A 79 -12.53 5.17 -19.71
CA ILE A 79 -13.18 5.37 -18.41
C ILE A 79 -14.71 5.47 -18.51
N ARG A 80 -15.25 5.49 -19.73
CA ARG A 80 -16.67 5.68 -20.00
C ARG A 80 -17.59 4.77 -19.18
N PRO A 81 -17.38 3.44 -19.08
CA PRO A 81 -18.29 2.58 -18.34
C PRO A 81 -18.25 2.82 -16.83
N GLU A 82 -17.04 3.04 -16.30
CA GLU A 82 -16.81 3.30 -14.87
C GLU A 82 -17.53 4.58 -14.44
N LEU A 83 -17.36 5.64 -15.22
CA LEU A 83 -17.96 6.94 -14.97
C LEU A 83 -19.39 7.06 -15.52
N ARG A 84 -19.94 5.97 -16.08
CA ARG A 84 -21.28 5.90 -16.71
C ARG A 84 -21.55 7.04 -17.70
N LEU A 85 -20.52 7.40 -18.46
CA LEU A 85 -20.53 8.55 -19.36
C LEU A 85 -21.31 8.25 -20.65
N PRO A 86 -21.92 9.28 -21.28
CA PRO A 86 -22.58 9.14 -22.58
C PRO A 86 -21.58 8.74 -23.68
N LYS A 87 -22.10 8.28 -24.84
CA LYS A 87 -21.25 7.80 -25.95
C LYS A 87 -20.27 8.86 -26.47
N GLU A 88 -20.74 10.10 -26.60
CA GLU A 88 -19.96 11.27 -27.04
C GLU A 88 -19.72 12.21 -25.85
N ALA A 89 -19.05 11.68 -24.83
CA ALA A 89 -18.76 12.43 -23.60
C ALA A 89 -17.60 13.43 -23.79
N THR A 90 -17.76 14.59 -23.17
CA THR A 90 -16.79 15.68 -23.11
C THR A 90 -16.00 15.66 -21.80
N ILE A 91 -14.99 16.51 -21.68
CA ILE A 91 -14.26 16.68 -20.41
C ILE A 91 -15.18 17.15 -19.27
N ASN A 92 -16.18 17.99 -19.56
CA ASN A 92 -17.14 18.45 -18.55
C ASN A 92 -17.98 17.29 -17.99
N ASP A 93 -18.35 16.33 -18.83
CA ASP A 93 -19.06 15.13 -18.37
C ASP A 93 -18.18 14.28 -17.45
N VAL A 94 -16.89 14.17 -17.79
CA VAL A 94 -15.89 13.49 -16.94
C VAL A 94 -15.75 14.20 -15.60
N GLU A 95 -15.64 15.53 -15.59
CA GLU A 95 -15.53 16.33 -14.36
C GLU A 95 -16.73 16.15 -13.44
N GLN A 96 -17.95 16.23 -13.98
CA GLN A 96 -19.17 16.01 -13.22
C GLN A 96 -19.24 14.59 -12.65
N ALA A 97 -18.88 13.58 -13.44
CA ALA A 97 -18.87 12.19 -12.99
C ALA A 97 -17.79 11.94 -11.92
N MET A 98 -16.60 12.51 -12.08
CA MET A 98 -15.51 12.41 -11.10
C MET A 98 -15.89 13.06 -9.76
N GLN A 99 -16.56 14.22 -9.82
CA GLN A 99 -17.08 14.87 -8.64
C GLN A 99 -18.22 14.06 -7.99
N HIS A 100 -19.13 13.51 -8.78
CA HIS A 100 -20.27 12.75 -8.27
C HIS A 100 -19.86 11.41 -7.63
N TYR A 101 -19.06 10.61 -8.32
CA TYR A 101 -18.70 9.25 -7.89
C TYR A 101 -17.54 9.20 -6.90
N TYR A 102 -16.57 10.11 -7.03
CA TYR A 102 -15.35 10.07 -6.24
C TYR A 102 -15.15 11.30 -5.36
N GLY A 103 -15.98 12.34 -5.49
CA GLY A 103 -15.79 13.63 -4.81
C GLY A 103 -14.52 14.35 -5.29
N ALA A 104 -14.08 14.07 -6.51
CA ALA A 104 -12.83 14.57 -7.06
C ALA A 104 -13.06 15.77 -7.98
N THR A 105 -12.27 16.81 -7.77
CA THR A 105 -12.24 18.00 -8.61
C THR A 105 -10.95 18.06 -9.40
N LEU A 106 -10.95 18.84 -10.47
CA LEU A 106 -9.74 19.14 -11.20
C LEU A 106 -8.88 20.10 -10.37
N THR A 107 -7.67 19.67 -10.01
CA THR A 107 -6.73 20.47 -9.20
C THR A 107 -5.46 20.72 -9.99
N ASP A 108 -4.99 21.97 -9.98
CA ASP A 108 -3.75 22.36 -10.65
C ASP A 108 -2.56 21.60 -10.08
N PHE A 109 -1.76 21.05 -10.99
CA PHE A 109 -0.60 20.26 -10.65
C PHE A 109 0.43 20.30 -11.78
N THR A 110 1.70 20.41 -11.42
CA THR A 110 2.82 20.37 -12.36
C THR A 110 3.76 19.23 -12.00
N ILE A 111 4.10 18.41 -12.97
CA ILE A 111 5.25 17.50 -12.85
C ILE A 111 6.49 18.34 -13.17
N ALA A 112 7.48 18.33 -12.29
CA ALA A 112 8.78 18.93 -12.60
C ALA A 112 9.36 18.21 -13.82
N THR A 113 9.32 18.86 -14.98
CA THR A 113 10.09 18.45 -16.15
C THR A 113 11.54 18.86 -15.91
N PRO A 114 12.53 17.96 -16.01
CA PRO A 114 13.92 18.36 -15.90
C PRO A 114 14.25 19.40 -16.98
N ASP A 115 14.96 20.46 -16.59
CA ASP A 115 15.17 21.67 -17.37
C ASP A 115 15.61 21.39 -18.82
N SER A 116 14.85 21.92 -19.77
CA SER A 116 15.31 22.07 -21.15
C SER A 116 16.07 23.39 -21.23
N GLU A 117 17.39 23.32 -21.38
CA GLU A 117 18.18 24.50 -21.68
C GLU A 117 17.71 25.10 -23.02
N THR A 118 17.33 26.37 -22.95
CA THR A 118 16.99 27.28 -24.04
C THR A 118 17.92 27.15 -25.25
N LYS A 119 17.38 26.83 -26.44
CA LYS A 119 17.90 27.35 -27.72
C LYS A 119 16.78 27.67 -28.71
N THR A 120 16.95 28.86 -29.28
CA THR A 120 16.14 29.66 -30.20
C THR A 120 15.78 28.98 -31.52
N GLU A 121 14.67 29.49 -32.07
CA GLU A 121 14.03 29.21 -33.36
C GLU A 121 14.98 28.98 -34.55
N THR A 122 14.66 27.98 -35.39
CA THR A 122 14.42 28.20 -36.84
C THR A 122 13.75 27.00 -37.52
N GLN A 123 12.88 27.34 -38.47
CA GLN A 123 11.96 26.60 -39.33
C GLN A 123 12.28 25.14 -39.75
N HIS A 124 11.22 24.31 -39.75
CA HIS A 124 11.08 22.99 -40.39
C HIS A 124 11.40 22.99 -41.90
N PRO A 125 11.88 21.87 -42.51
CA PRO A 125 11.11 20.62 -42.53
C PRO A 125 11.88 19.28 -42.54
N ARG A 126 11.08 18.22 -42.35
CA ARG A 126 11.31 16.76 -42.53
C ARG A 126 11.68 15.95 -41.28
N ARG A 127 10.60 15.41 -40.72
CA ARG A 127 10.51 14.25 -39.82
C ARG A 127 11.23 13.03 -40.39
N THR A 128 12.23 12.54 -39.65
CA THR A 128 12.58 11.12 -39.33
C THR A 128 13.97 11.14 -38.65
N ASN A 129 14.20 10.27 -37.66
CA ASN A 129 15.45 10.03 -36.90
C ASN A 129 15.74 10.84 -35.62
N MET A 130 15.05 11.94 -35.31
CA MET A 130 15.35 12.74 -34.09
C MET A 130 14.79 12.16 -32.77
N GLU A 131 13.61 11.53 -32.77
CA GLU A 131 13.00 10.96 -31.54
C GLU A 131 13.84 9.83 -30.92
N HIS A 132 14.55 9.06 -31.75
CA HIS A 132 15.44 7.99 -31.27
C HIS A 132 16.74 8.52 -30.63
N SER A 133 17.13 9.77 -30.86
CA SER A 133 18.34 10.37 -30.30
C SER A 133 18.13 10.88 -28.88
N GLU A 134 16.96 11.44 -28.59
CA GLU A 134 16.62 11.99 -27.26
C GLU A 134 16.29 10.89 -26.24
N ALA A 135 15.61 9.82 -26.66
CA ALA A 135 15.37 8.65 -25.81
C ALA A 135 16.66 7.91 -25.41
N LYS A 136 17.69 7.95 -26.29
CA LYS A 136 19.01 7.36 -26.05
C LYS A 136 19.86 8.23 -25.12
N ALA A 137 19.87 9.55 -25.32
CA ALA A 137 20.57 10.51 -24.47
C ALA A 137 20.00 10.59 -23.04
N ASN A 138 18.66 10.46 -22.89
CA ASN A 138 18.00 10.48 -21.57
C ASN A 138 18.22 9.23 -20.71
N MET A 139 18.82 8.17 -21.29
CA MET A 139 18.97 6.89 -20.63
C MET A 139 20.41 6.55 -20.22
N GLU A 140 21.41 7.14 -20.88
CA GLU A 140 22.81 7.05 -20.44
C GLU A 140 23.00 7.59 -19.00
N ASN A 141 22.09 8.45 -18.53
CA ASN A 141 22.05 9.00 -17.17
C ASN A 141 20.86 8.51 -16.31
N TYR A 142 20.14 7.43 -16.70
CA TYR A 142 19.01 6.94 -15.91
C TYR A 142 19.49 6.20 -14.66
N ASP A 143 19.37 6.85 -13.50
CA ASP A 143 19.67 6.23 -12.21
C ASP A 143 18.53 5.29 -11.78
N VAL A 144 18.68 4.03 -12.19
CA VAL A 144 17.79 2.91 -11.85
C VAL A 144 17.58 2.79 -10.33
N LYS A 145 18.61 3.06 -9.52
CA LYS A 145 18.53 2.92 -8.06
C LYS A 145 17.71 4.05 -7.46
N ALA A 146 17.96 5.29 -7.89
CA ALA A 146 17.19 6.45 -7.44
C ALA A 146 15.70 6.29 -7.80
N ALA A 147 15.41 5.93 -9.05
CA ALA A 147 14.03 5.72 -9.51
C ALA A 147 13.32 4.58 -8.77
N PHE A 148 14.04 3.48 -8.48
CA PHE A 148 13.49 2.40 -7.64
C PHE A 148 13.16 2.91 -6.24
N ASN A 149 14.09 3.62 -5.59
CA ASN A 149 13.91 4.11 -4.22
C ASN A 149 12.75 5.10 -4.12
N GLU A 150 12.61 5.99 -5.10
CA GLU A 150 11.48 6.93 -5.19
C GLU A 150 10.15 6.19 -5.32
N SER A 151 10.05 5.27 -6.29
CA SER A 151 8.85 4.44 -6.48
C SER A 151 8.51 3.63 -5.23
N TYR A 152 9.50 3.01 -4.60
CA TYR A 152 9.33 2.25 -3.36
C TYR A 152 8.81 3.16 -2.24
N LYS A 153 9.39 4.35 -2.06
CA LYS A 153 8.99 5.32 -1.03
C LYS A 153 7.55 5.79 -1.24
N GLU A 154 7.18 6.15 -2.47
CA GLU A 154 5.81 6.55 -2.81
C GLU A 154 4.80 5.43 -2.55
N ALA A 155 5.13 4.20 -2.95
CA ALA A 155 4.27 3.04 -2.72
C ALA A 155 4.18 2.68 -1.23
N ARG A 156 5.30 2.76 -0.49
CA ARG A 156 5.33 2.49 0.95
C ARG A 156 4.47 3.49 1.72
N ALA A 157 4.42 4.75 1.29
CA ALA A 157 3.54 5.75 1.87
C ALA A 157 2.04 5.43 1.68
N ARG A 158 1.68 4.59 0.71
CA ARG A 158 0.29 4.13 0.45
C ARG A 158 -0.05 2.83 1.18
N PHE A 159 0.86 1.87 1.19
CA PHE A 159 0.61 0.52 1.73
C PHE A 159 1.06 0.31 3.18
N GLY A 160 1.98 1.16 3.67
CA GLY A 160 2.63 0.99 4.97
C GLY A 160 2.17 2.00 6.01
N LYS A 161 0.89 2.40 6.01
CA LYS A 161 0.38 3.32 7.03
C LYS A 161 0.39 2.62 8.38
N ARG A 162 0.83 3.35 9.40
CA ARG A 162 1.05 2.81 10.73
C ARG A 162 -0.18 3.02 11.63
N PRO A 163 -0.73 1.96 12.25
CA PRO A 163 -1.81 2.12 13.20
C PRO A 163 -1.32 2.67 14.53
N ASN A 164 -2.16 3.52 15.14
CA ASN A 164 -2.05 3.94 16.53
C ASN A 164 -3.09 3.18 17.35
N ILE A 165 -2.64 2.40 18.32
CA ILE A 165 -3.51 1.66 19.23
C ILE A 165 -3.32 2.22 20.64
N LEU A 166 -4.42 2.56 21.29
CA LEU A 166 -4.44 2.88 22.71
C LEU A 166 -4.69 1.62 23.52
N VAL A 167 -3.86 1.35 24.51
CA VAL A 167 -4.08 0.32 25.53
C VAL A 167 -4.40 1.02 26.84
N CYS A 168 -5.60 0.79 27.35
CA CYS A 168 -6.13 1.53 28.50
C CYS A 168 -6.71 0.57 29.55
N GLY A 169 -6.72 0.98 30.82
CA GLY A 169 -7.30 0.22 31.92
C GLY A 169 -6.56 0.41 33.24
N TYR A 170 -7.10 -0.19 34.30
CA TYR A 170 -6.60 -0.04 35.68
C TYR A 170 -5.13 -0.46 35.85
N THR A 171 -4.47 0.08 36.87
CA THR A 171 -3.12 -0.38 37.25
C THR A 171 -3.17 -1.87 37.65
N GLY A 172 -2.25 -2.67 37.11
CA GLY A 172 -2.21 -4.12 37.34
C GLY A 172 -3.16 -4.95 36.49
N SER A 173 -3.93 -4.34 35.58
CA SER A 173 -4.83 -5.05 34.65
C SER A 173 -4.11 -5.85 33.56
N GLY A 174 -2.78 -5.79 33.45
CA GLY A 174 -2.01 -6.57 32.47
C GLY A 174 -1.77 -5.90 31.11
N LYS A 175 -1.90 -4.56 31.01
CA LYS A 175 -1.65 -3.79 29.76
C LYS A 175 -0.28 -4.08 29.14
N SER A 176 0.81 -3.82 29.87
CA SER A 176 2.16 -3.94 29.33
C SER A 176 2.53 -5.40 29.04
N SER A 177 2.03 -6.35 29.84
CA SER A 177 2.16 -7.78 29.54
C SER A 177 1.43 -8.17 28.24
N LEU A 178 0.20 -7.70 28.02
CA LEU A 178 -0.57 -7.95 26.80
C LEU A 178 0.15 -7.41 25.56
N ILE A 179 0.66 -6.17 25.64
CA ILE A 179 1.42 -5.54 24.55
C ILE A 179 2.64 -6.41 24.22
N ARG A 180 3.39 -6.88 25.22
CA ARG A 180 4.56 -7.73 25.02
C ARG A 180 4.20 -9.12 24.49
N ALA A 181 3.11 -9.73 24.95
CA ALA A 181 2.64 -11.01 24.45
C ALA A 181 2.31 -10.96 22.94
N ILE A 182 1.81 -9.81 22.47
CA ILE A 182 1.38 -9.64 21.08
C ILE A 182 2.49 -9.12 20.16
N LEU A 183 3.23 -8.11 20.61
CA LEU A 183 4.17 -7.33 19.81
C LEU A 183 5.64 -7.58 20.20
N GLY A 184 5.88 -8.33 21.28
CA GLY A 184 7.21 -8.64 21.77
C GLY A 184 7.94 -7.42 22.31
N ASP A 185 9.15 -7.20 21.83
CA ASP A 185 10.13 -6.29 22.42
C ASP A 185 9.90 -4.80 22.10
N ILE A 186 8.71 -4.43 21.57
CA ILE A 186 8.33 -3.02 21.43
C ILE A 186 8.21 -2.33 22.80
N VAL A 187 7.91 -3.10 23.86
CA VAL A 187 7.92 -2.66 25.25
C VAL A 187 9.24 -3.13 25.89
N PRO A 188 10.07 -2.23 26.47
CA PRO A 188 11.28 -2.59 27.18
C PRO A 188 11.05 -3.60 28.31
N GLN A 189 12.01 -4.47 28.60
CA GLN A 189 11.86 -5.48 29.67
C GLN A 189 11.71 -4.84 31.06
N ASP A 190 12.35 -3.70 31.30
CA ASP A 190 12.30 -2.96 32.56
C ASP A 190 11.02 -2.16 32.78
N ALA A 191 10.15 -2.08 31.75
CA ALA A 191 8.79 -1.55 31.86
C ALA A 191 7.79 -2.56 32.46
N ILE A 192 8.21 -3.80 32.72
CA ILE A 192 7.37 -4.87 33.27
C ILE A 192 7.81 -5.19 34.70
N GLY A 193 6.94 -4.95 35.67
CA GLY A 193 7.19 -5.29 37.08
C GLY A 193 6.18 -4.70 38.05
N VAL A 194 6.01 -5.34 39.20
CA VAL A 194 5.18 -4.83 40.31
C VAL A 194 6.01 -3.81 41.09
N GLY A 195 5.57 -2.55 41.13
CA GLY A 195 5.85 -1.71 42.29
C GLY A 195 6.66 -0.42 42.14
N LYS A 196 6.92 0.13 40.95
CA LYS A 196 7.27 1.56 40.84
C LYS A 196 6.64 2.19 39.60
N PRO A 197 5.66 3.10 39.74
CA PRO A 197 5.14 3.82 38.60
C PRO A 197 6.24 4.76 38.07
N LYS A 198 6.64 4.55 36.82
CA LYS A 198 7.62 5.39 36.11
C LYS A 198 6.97 6.32 35.07
N THR A 199 5.67 6.20 34.82
CA THR A 199 4.97 6.81 33.68
C THR A 199 4.28 8.13 34.05
N THR A 200 4.45 9.17 33.22
CA THR A 200 3.67 10.42 33.28
C THR A 200 2.67 10.46 32.12
N GLY A 201 1.39 10.19 32.40
CA GLY A 201 0.30 10.23 31.41
C GLY A 201 0.23 8.99 30.50
N TYR A 202 0.87 9.03 29.33
CA TYR A 202 0.83 7.95 28.33
C TYR A 202 2.23 7.62 27.83
N ASP A 203 2.66 6.37 28.01
CA ASP A 203 3.88 5.89 27.38
C ASP A 203 3.62 5.62 25.90
N HIS A 204 4.55 6.08 25.06
CA HIS A 204 4.46 5.94 23.61
C HIS A 204 5.53 5.00 23.10
N TYR A 205 5.13 3.77 22.75
CA TYR A 205 5.99 2.76 22.16
C TYR A 205 5.77 2.72 20.65
N GLN A 206 6.84 2.86 19.87
CA GLN A 206 6.71 3.02 18.43
C GLN A 206 7.81 2.30 17.66
N ASN A 207 7.43 1.71 16.52
CA ASN A 207 8.35 1.31 15.46
C ASN A 207 7.79 1.71 14.08
N ASP A 208 8.39 1.19 13.00
CA ASP A 208 7.97 1.49 11.62
C ASP A 208 6.59 0.91 11.27
N LEU A 209 6.09 -0.06 12.04
CA LEU A 209 4.90 -0.85 11.73
C LEU A 209 3.71 -0.53 12.63
N ILE A 210 3.93 -0.10 13.88
CA ILE A 210 2.86 0.17 14.84
C ILE A 210 3.27 1.21 15.88
N SER A 211 2.28 1.94 16.38
CA SER A 211 2.39 2.88 17.49
C SER A 211 1.41 2.46 18.59
N ILE A 212 1.91 2.26 19.81
CA ILE A 212 1.14 1.90 20.98
C ILE A 212 1.22 3.03 22.00
N TYR A 213 0.05 3.47 22.46
CA TYR A 213 -0.08 4.35 23.61
C TYR A 213 -0.51 3.50 24.80
N ASP A 214 0.34 3.33 25.79
CA ASP A 214 0.01 2.63 27.04
C ASP A 214 -0.38 3.68 28.09
N SER A 215 -1.64 3.68 28.51
CA SER A 215 -2.10 4.63 29.53
C SER A 215 -1.45 4.34 30.87
N LYS A 216 -1.09 5.36 31.64
CA LYS A 216 -0.98 5.19 33.08
C LYS A 216 -2.33 4.67 33.60
N GLY A 217 -2.34 3.55 34.32
CA GLY A 217 -3.59 3.05 34.88
C GLY A 217 -4.04 3.89 36.07
N LEU A 218 -5.32 3.85 36.43
CA LEU A 218 -5.80 4.49 37.66
C LEU A 218 -5.03 3.95 38.88
N GLU A 219 -4.30 4.83 39.58
CA GLU A 219 -3.47 4.51 40.75
C GLU A 219 -4.15 4.82 42.09
N LEU A 220 -3.61 4.24 43.18
CA LEU A 220 -4.02 4.55 44.54
C LEU A 220 -3.78 6.04 44.84
N GLY A 221 -4.88 6.80 45.00
CA GLY A 221 -4.85 8.24 45.27
C GLY A 221 -5.33 9.12 44.10
N GLU A 222 -5.49 8.56 42.91
CA GLU A 222 -6.14 9.22 41.79
C GLU A 222 -7.66 9.00 41.84
N THR A 223 -8.43 9.99 41.36
CA THR A 223 -9.89 9.85 41.27
C THR A 223 -10.28 9.34 39.89
N GLU A 224 -11.33 8.51 39.82
CA GLU A 224 -11.88 8.01 38.55
C GLU A 224 -12.27 9.16 37.60
N ALA A 225 -12.76 10.28 38.15
CA ALA A 225 -13.10 11.48 37.39
C ALA A 225 -11.86 12.14 36.74
N ALA A 226 -10.75 12.27 37.47
CA ALA A 226 -9.53 12.85 36.94
C ALA A 226 -8.93 11.98 35.81
N PHE A 227 -8.89 10.66 36.03
CA PHE A 227 -8.40 9.71 35.03
C PHE A 227 -9.26 9.68 33.76
N THR A 228 -10.58 9.71 33.93
CA THR A 228 -11.56 9.81 32.85
C THR A 228 -11.32 11.07 32.02
N GLU A 229 -11.19 12.23 32.68
CA GLU A 229 -11.01 13.53 32.02
C GLU A 229 -9.66 13.63 31.29
N GLU A 230 -8.59 13.09 31.89
CA GLU A 230 -7.29 12.97 31.23
C GLU A 230 -7.39 12.12 29.96
N THR A 231 -8.06 10.96 30.05
CA THR A 231 -8.26 10.06 28.91
C THR A 231 -9.10 10.69 27.81
N HIS A 232 -10.18 11.38 28.18
CA HIS A 232 -11.02 12.11 27.24
C HIS A 232 -10.24 13.21 26.53
N ARG A 233 -9.42 13.99 27.26
CA ARG A 233 -8.56 15.02 26.68
C ARG A 233 -7.55 14.43 25.71
N PHE A 234 -6.88 13.34 26.08
CA PHE A 234 -5.92 12.65 25.23
C PHE A 234 -6.57 12.18 23.92
N ILE A 235 -7.69 11.45 24.00
CA ILE A 235 -8.42 10.98 22.82
C ILE A 235 -8.84 12.16 21.95
N ARG A 236 -9.44 13.20 22.53
CA ARG A 236 -9.90 14.38 21.79
C ARG A 236 -8.76 15.09 21.07
N GLN A 237 -7.61 15.24 21.72
CA GLN A 237 -6.42 15.85 21.10
C GLN A 237 -5.97 15.05 19.87
N ARG A 238 -5.95 13.71 19.96
CA ARG A 238 -5.56 12.84 18.84
C ARG A 238 -6.58 12.84 17.72
N GLN A 239 -7.87 12.72 18.03
CA GLN A 239 -8.93 12.66 17.02
C GLN A 239 -9.17 14.01 16.31
N ASN A 240 -8.72 15.13 16.91
CA ASN A 240 -8.78 16.46 16.29
C ASN A 240 -7.54 16.80 15.44
N ASP A 241 -6.55 15.92 15.34
CA ASP A 241 -5.38 16.14 14.47
C ASP A 241 -5.84 16.20 13.00
N PRO A 242 -5.43 17.20 12.20
CA PRO A 242 -5.79 17.24 10.77
C PRO A 242 -5.21 16.06 9.97
N ASN A 243 -4.11 15.47 10.43
CA ASN A 243 -3.57 14.26 9.86
C ASN A 243 -4.20 13.03 10.52
N VAL A 244 -5.06 12.35 9.77
CA VAL A 244 -5.73 11.12 10.21
C VAL A 244 -4.76 9.99 10.56
N ASP A 245 -3.51 10.01 10.07
CA ASP A 245 -2.48 9.03 10.45
C ASP A 245 -2.04 9.15 11.92
N ASN A 246 -2.37 10.27 12.59
CA ASN A 246 -2.06 10.52 14.01
C ASN A 246 -3.23 10.17 14.95
N HIS A 247 -4.41 9.83 14.40
CA HIS A 247 -5.60 9.48 15.18
C HIS A 247 -5.41 8.14 15.89
N ILE A 248 -6.14 7.92 16.99
CA ILE A 248 -6.23 6.59 17.60
C ILE A 248 -7.18 5.74 16.76
N HIS A 249 -6.65 4.70 16.12
CA HIS A 249 -7.42 3.84 15.22
C HIS A 249 -8.14 2.70 15.95
N LEU A 250 -7.59 2.26 17.07
CA LEU A 250 -8.15 1.16 17.86
C LEU A 250 -7.83 1.35 19.35
N VAL A 251 -8.72 0.89 20.21
CA VAL A 251 -8.57 0.88 21.67
C VAL A 251 -8.67 -0.55 22.17
N TRP A 252 -7.66 -1.01 22.92
CA TRP A 252 -7.71 -2.21 23.74
C TRP A 252 -7.97 -1.80 25.17
N TYR A 253 -9.20 -1.97 25.64
CA TYR A 253 -9.57 -1.65 27.01
C TYR A 253 -9.47 -2.89 27.90
N THR A 254 -8.51 -2.88 28.83
CA THR A 254 -8.17 -4.04 29.66
C THR A 254 -8.93 -4.05 30.98
N ILE A 255 -9.55 -5.19 31.28
CA ILE A 255 -10.19 -5.46 32.58
C ILE A 255 -9.63 -6.78 33.12
N GLN A 256 -9.25 -6.82 34.40
CA GLN A 256 -8.75 -8.04 35.01
C GLN A 256 -9.90 -9.02 35.30
N GLY A 257 -9.83 -10.24 34.76
CA GLY A 257 -10.89 -11.24 34.91
C GLY A 257 -11.09 -11.77 36.32
N SER A 258 -10.02 -12.03 37.08
CA SER A 258 -10.10 -12.58 38.44
C SER A 258 -10.68 -11.61 39.49
N GLY A 259 -10.68 -10.31 39.22
CA GLY A 259 -11.29 -9.28 40.06
C GLY A 259 -12.80 -9.11 39.84
N ALA A 260 -13.34 -9.65 38.75
CA ALA A 260 -14.76 -9.76 38.38
C ALA A 260 -15.67 -8.59 38.81
N ARG A 261 -15.26 -7.36 38.51
CA ARG A 261 -16.10 -6.17 38.68
C ARG A 261 -15.84 -5.20 37.54
N VAL A 262 -16.89 -4.85 36.81
CA VAL A 262 -16.89 -3.66 35.96
C VAL A 262 -17.24 -2.45 36.85
N THR A 263 -16.36 -1.46 36.86
CA THR A 263 -16.53 -0.23 37.64
C THR A 263 -17.35 0.81 36.88
N GLU A 264 -17.76 1.87 37.56
CA GLU A 264 -18.44 3.00 36.92
C GLU A 264 -17.50 3.78 36.01
N CYS A 265 -16.22 3.87 36.37
CA CYS A 265 -15.15 4.38 35.51
C CYS A 265 -15.04 3.59 34.19
N ASP A 266 -15.02 2.24 34.26
CA ASP A 266 -14.98 1.39 33.06
C ASP A 266 -16.16 1.70 32.13
N ARG A 267 -17.36 1.78 32.72
CA ARG A 267 -18.59 2.13 31.99
C ARG A 267 -18.49 3.49 31.33
N ASN A 268 -18.00 4.50 32.04
CA ASN A 268 -17.90 5.84 31.50
C ASN A 268 -16.89 5.92 30.34
N LEU A 269 -15.71 5.31 30.51
CA LEU A 269 -14.68 5.28 29.47
C LEU A 269 -15.16 4.55 28.22
N ILE A 270 -15.75 3.36 28.38
CA ILE A 270 -16.22 2.51 27.27
C ILE A 270 -17.42 3.13 26.55
N SER A 271 -18.41 3.63 27.30
CA SER A 271 -19.69 4.08 26.71
C SER A 271 -19.66 5.54 26.24
N ASN A 272 -18.88 6.42 26.89
CA ASN A 272 -18.96 7.86 26.64
C ASN A 272 -17.70 8.47 26.03
N ILE A 273 -16.52 7.85 26.17
CA ILE A 273 -15.25 8.40 25.68
C ILE A 273 -14.74 7.65 24.46
N PHE A 274 -14.73 6.32 24.51
CA PHE A 274 -14.37 5.51 23.35
C PHE A 274 -15.55 5.40 22.39
N THR A 275 -15.26 5.26 21.09
CA THR A 275 -16.31 4.99 20.12
C THR A 275 -16.59 3.49 20.14
N PRO A 276 -17.85 3.02 20.25
CA PRO A 276 -18.13 1.58 20.26
C PRO A 276 -17.51 0.85 19.05
N LYS A 277 -17.37 1.53 17.91
CA LYS A 277 -16.77 1.02 16.67
C LYS A 277 -15.25 0.78 16.73
N ASN A 278 -14.52 1.35 17.68
CA ASN A 278 -13.07 1.26 17.75
C ASN A 278 -12.53 0.73 19.09
N VAL A 279 -13.38 0.13 19.93
CA VAL A 279 -12.96 -0.46 21.22
C VAL A 279 -13.14 -1.98 21.21
N ILE A 280 -12.12 -2.68 21.70
CA ILE A 280 -12.16 -4.09 22.06
C ILE A 280 -11.93 -4.17 23.56
N VAL A 281 -12.83 -4.84 24.28
CA VAL A 281 -12.66 -5.07 25.71
C VAL A 281 -11.89 -6.38 25.90
N VAL A 282 -10.73 -6.28 26.53
CA VAL A 282 -9.79 -7.38 26.73
C VAL A 282 -9.80 -7.80 28.20
N ILE A 283 -10.32 -8.98 28.46
CA ILE A 283 -10.36 -9.57 29.80
C ILE A 283 -9.07 -10.36 30.04
N THR A 284 -8.17 -9.82 30.84
CA THR A 284 -6.85 -10.41 31.11
C THR A 284 -6.88 -11.38 32.29
N LYS A 285 -5.78 -12.13 32.49
CA LYS A 285 -5.63 -13.15 33.55
C LYS A 285 -6.72 -14.22 33.48
N ASN A 286 -7.01 -14.67 32.26
CA ASN A 286 -8.06 -15.63 32.00
C ASN A 286 -7.82 -17.01 32.65
N ASP A 287 -6.56 -17.38 32.85
CA ASP A 287 -6.07 -18.57 33.57
C ASP A 287 -6.67 -18.72 34.97
N ILE A 288 -6.87 -17.61 35.69
CA ILE A 288 -7.46 -17.57 37.03
C ILE A 288 -8.90 -17.01 37.05
N THR A 289 -9.56 -16.90 35.90
CA THR A 289 -10.94 -16.38 35.78
C THR A 289 -11.95 -17.53 35.81
N ARG A 290 -12.83 -17.57 36.81
CA ARG A 290 -13.85 -18.62 36.93
C ARG A 290 -14.97 -18.43 35.90
N GLU A 291 -15.61 -19.52 35.48
CA GLU A 291 -16.74 -19.49 34.53
C GLU A 291 -17.92 -18.61 34.96
N SER A 292 -18.20 -18.52 36.27
CA SER A 292 -19.21 -17.60 36.80
C SER A 292 -18.80 -16.13 36.62
N GLN A 293 -17.53 -15.81 36.84
CA GLN A 293 -16.97 -14.47 36.67
C GLN A 293 -16.95 -14.07 35.19
N ARG A 294 -16.54 -14.99 34.30
CA ARG A 294 -16.58 -14.82 32.85
C ARG A 294 -17.97 -14.42 32.37
N ARG A 295 -19.01 -15.17 32.77
CA ARG A 295 -20.40 -14.87 32.40
C ARG A 295 -20.87 -13.51 32.94
N ALA A 296 -20.54 -13.17 34.18
CA ALA A 296 -20.89 -11.89 34.76
C ALA A 296 -20.26 -10.72 33.99
N LEU A 297 -18.95 -10.79 33.70
CA LEU A 297 -18.23 -9.77 32.93
C LEU A 297 -18.83 -9.57 31.53
N ILE A 298 -19.09 -10.67 30.80
CA ILE A 298 -19.70 -10.60 29.47
C ILE A 298 -21.04 -9.87 29.54
N GLN A 299 -21.91 -10.23 30.48
CA GLN A 299 -23.22 -9.59 30.63
C GLN A 299 -23.10 -8.10 30.98
N GLU A 300 -22.24 -7.74 31.94
CA GLU A 300 -22.02 -6.34 32.32
C GLU A 300 -21.50 -5.50 31.15
N ILE A 301 -20.58 -6.06 30.36
CA ILE A 301 -19.98 -5.39 29.19
C ILE A 301 -20.96 -5.26 28.04
N MET A 302 -21.78 -6.28 27.78
CA MET A 302 -22.87 -6.19 26.81
C MET A 302 -23.90 -5.13 27.22
N ASN A 303 -24.20 -4.99 28.51
CA ASN A 303 -25.08 -3.93 29.02
C ASN A 303 -24.48 -2.52 28.87
N MET A 304 -23.19 -2.38 28.55
CA MET A 304 -22.54 -1.12 28.19
C MET A 304 -22.62 -0.81 26.69
N GLY A 305 -23.24 -1.70 25.90
CA GLY A 305 -23.38 -1.57 24.44
C GLY A 305 -22.21 -2.15 23.64
N VAL A 306 -21.27 -2.85 24.29
CA VAL A 306 -20.17 -3.55 23.61
C VAL A 306 -20.68 -4.92 23.14
N PRO A 307 -20.66 -5.22 21.83
CA PRO A 307 -21.08 -6.52 21.32
C PRO A 307 -20.21 -7.66 21.88
N ALA A 308 -20.78 -8.85 22.05
CA ALA A 308 -20.08 -10.01 22.62
C ALA A 308 -18.84 -10.38 21.81
N GLU A 309 -18.88 -10.22 20.48
CA GLU A 309 -17.76 -10.45 19.58
C GLU A 309 -16.57 -9.49 19.79
N ARG A 310 -16.75 -8.41 20.56
CA ARG A 310 -15.69 -7.45 20.93
C ARG A 310 -15.16 -7.65 22.35
N ILE A 311 -15.51 -8.76 22.99
CA ILE A 311 -15.02 -9.13 24.31
C ILE A 311 -14.07 -10.32 24.15
N VAL A 312 -12.78 -10.09 24.37
CA VAL A 312 -11.75 -11.12 24.17
C VAL A 312 -11.09 -11.44 25.50
N PHE A 313 -10.99 -12.73 25.84
CA PHE A 313 -10.35 -13.18 27.07
C PHE A 313 -8.92 -13.61 26.76
N THR A 314 -7.92 -13.03 27.44
CA THR A 314 -6.50 -13.27 27.19
C THR A 314 -5.75 -13.73 28.44
N THR A 315 -4.67 -14.48 28.23
CA THR A 315 -3.64 -14.75 29.26
C THR A 315 -2.25 -14.47 28.69
N ASP A 316 -1.35 -14.02 29.56
CA ASP A 316 0.05 -13.71 29.28
C ASP A 316 1.03 -14.76 29.83
N GLU A 317 0.54 -15.91 30.35
CA GLU A 317 1.37 -16.98 30.92
C GLU A 317 2.37 -17.62 29.93
N GLU A 318 3.49 -18.12 30.47
CA GLU A 318 4.54 -18.89 29.79
C GLU A 318 4.01 -20.25 29.29
N GLY A 319 3.32 -20.22 28.16
CA GLY A 319 2.76 -21.43 27.52
C GLY A 319 2.01 -21.15 26.21
N GLY A 320 1.79 -19.87 25.90
CA GLY A 320 1.06 -19.43 24.72
C GLY A 320 -0.07 -18.51 25.16
N SER A 321 -0.14 -17.34 24.53
CA SER A 321 -1.08 -16.30 24.90
C SER A 321 -2.48 -16.62 24.34
N GLN A 322 -3.23 -17.45 25.06
CA GLN A 322 -4.62 -17.76 24.71
C GLN A 322 -5.40 -16.46 24.56
N GLY A 323 -6.27 -16.36 23.55
CA GLY A 323 -7.03 -15.14 23.27
C GLY A 323 -6.28 -14.06 22.48
N CYS A 324 -4.94 -14.08 22.45
CA CYS A 324 -4.20 -13.04 21.73
C CYS A 324 -4.31 -13.18 20.21
N LYS A 325 -4.53 -14.40 19.72
CA LYS A 325 -4.83 -14.62 18.29
C LYS A 325 -6.19 -14.03 17.92
N GLU A 326 -7.20 -14.30 18.74
CA GLU A 326 -8.55 -13.77 18.57
C GLU A 326 -8.54 -12.23 18.65
N LEU A 327 -7.77 -11.65 19.58
CA LEU A 327 -7.57 -10.21 19.67
C LEU A 327 -6.89 -9.66 18.41
N MET A 328 -5.91 -10.37 17.84
CA MET A 328 -5.27 -9.97 16.58
C MET A 328 -6.21 -10.03 15.39
N GLU A 329 -6.96 -11.11 15.22
CA GLU A 329 -7.91 -11.26 14.12
C GLU A 329 -9.01 -10.19 14.19
N LEU A 330 -9.54 -9.93 15.38
CA LEU A 330 -10.53 -8.88 15.59
C LEU A 330 -9.95 -7.48 15.37
N SER A 331 -8.76 -7.21 15.88
CA SER A 331 -8.07 -5.93 15.68
C SER A 331 -7.81 -5.67 14.20
N TYR A 332 -7.36 -6.68 13.45
CA TYR A 332 -7.17 -6.59 12.00
C TYR A 332 -8.50 -6.25 11.29
N ALA A 333 -9.59 -6.91 11.65
CA ALA A 333 -10.90 -6.67 11.06
C ALA A 333 -11.47 -5.27 11.39
N MET A 334 -11.14 -4.71 12.56
CA MET A 334 -11.62 -3.39 12.99
C MET A 334 -10.75 -2.24 12.50
N LEU A 335 -9.48 -2.47 12.17
CA LEU A 335 -8.60 -1.44 11.63
C LEU A 335 -9.01 -1.03 10.20
N PRO A 336 -8.91 0.26 9.83
CA PRO A 336 -9.07 0.67 8.45
C PRO A 336 -8.04 -0.02 7.53
N GLU A 337 -8.45 -0.35 6.30
CA GLU A 337 -7.66 -1.15 5.35
C GLU A 337 -6.22 -0.63 5.18
N ALA A 338 -6.03 0.69 5.18
CA ALA A 338 -4.72 1.31 5.03
C ALA A 338 -3.70 0.90 6.11
N TYR A 339 -4.15 0.54 7.32
CA TYR A 339 -3.32 0.21 8.47
C TYR A 339 -3.17 -1.30 8.74
N GLN A 340 -3.98 -2.12 8.07
CA GLN A 340 -4.07 -3.56 8.31
C GLN A 340 -2.76 -4.30 8.00
N ASP A 341 -2.07 -3.93 6.93
CA ASP A 341 -0.82 -4.58 6.50
C ASP A 341 0.30 -4.37 7.53
N ALA A 342 0.47 -3.15 8.03
CA ALA A 342 1.49 -2.82 9.01
C ALA A 342 1.21 -3.48 10.37
N PHE A 343 -0.07 -3.49 10.78
CA PHE A 343 -0.52 -4.21 11.98
C PHE A 343 -0.19 -5.71 11.91
N MET A 344 -0.54 -6.36 10.81
CA MET A 344 -0.31 -7.80 10.65
C MET A 344 1.18 -8.13 10.55
N GLU A 345 2.00 -7.24 10.01
CA GLU A 345 3.46 -7.40 10.04
C GLU A 345 4.03 -7.26 11.46
N ALA A 346 3.48 -6.36 12.28
CA ALA A 346 3.98 -6.07 13.64
C ALA A 346 3.77 -7.21 14.64
N GLN A 347 2.66 -7.95 14.54
CA GLN A 347 2.33 -9.00 15.50
C GLN A 347 3.24 -10.24 15.42
N ARG A 348 3.41 -10.92 16.57
CA ARG A 348 4.26 -12.11 16.75
C ARG A 348 3.50 -13.40 17.11
N VAL A 349 2.18 -13.33 17.26
CA VAL A 349 1.30 -14.38 17.79
C VAL A 349 0.89 -15.40 16.74
N ASP A 350 0.49 -14.95 15.54
CA ASP A 350 -0.08 -15.82 14.51
C ASP A 350 0.70 -15.74 13.20
N LYS A 351 1.65 -16.66 13.00
CA LYS A 351 2.42 -16.77 11.75
C LYS A 351 1.53 -17.13 10.56
N GLU A 352 0.51 -17.95 10.75
CA GLU A 352 -0.39 -18.39 9.68
C GLU A 352 -1.25 -17.23 9.17
N ALA A 353 -1.72 -16.35 10.06
CA ALA A 353 -2.42 -15.13 9.68
C ALA A 353 -1.52 -14.21 8.84
N LYS A 354 -0.23 -14.08 9.18
CA LYS A 354 0.73 -13.30 8.37
C LYS A 354 0.89 -13.89 6.98
N ILE A 355 0.98 -15.21 6.87
CA ILE A 355 1.06 -15.90 5.58
C ILE A 355 -0.21 -15.68 4.77
N ARG A 356 -1.40 -15.81 5.36
CA ARG A 356 -2.68 -15.51 4.70
C ARG A 356 -2.74 -14.06 4.21
N ALA A 357 -2.29 -13.10 5.01
CA ALA A 357 -2.22 -11.69 4.64
C ALA A 357 -1.25 -11.44 3.48
N VAL A 358 -0.13 -12.17 3.41
CA VAL A 358 0.78 -12.12 2.25
C VAL A 358 0.07 -12.59 0.98
N TYR A 359 -0.66 -13.70 1.02
CA TYR A 359 -1.43 -14.18 -0.14
C TYR A 359 -2.59 -13.25 -0.52
N ALA A 360 -3.23 -12.58 0.45
CA ALA A 360 -4.31 -11.63 0.20
C ALA A 360 -3.86 -10.42 -0.66
N LYS A 361 -2.55 -10.15 -0.73
CA LYS A 361 -1.97 -9.08 -1.57
C LYS A 361 -1.99 -9.42 -3.07
N ASP A 362 -2.34 -10.64 -3.46
CA ASP A 362 -2.32 -11.11 -4.85
C ASP A 362 -3.10 -10.19 -5.81
N GLY A 363 -4.30 -9.73 -5.41
CA GLY A 363 -5.10 -8.80 -6.21
C GLY A 363 -4.40 -7.45 -6.43
N LYS A 364 -3.89 -6.84 -5.35
CA LYS A 364 -3.13 -5.57 -5.42
C LYS A 364 -1.87 -5.71 -6.26
N ALA A 365 -1.15 -6.82 -6.13
CA ALA A 365 0.04 -7.11 -6.93
C ALA A 365 -0.31 -7.27 -8.41
N LYS A 366 -1.35 -8.04 -8.74
CA LYS A 366 -1.83 -8.21 -10.12
C LYS A 366 -2.26 -6.89 -10.74
N ALA A 367 -2.89 -5.99 -9.98
CA ALA A 367 -3.22 -4.64 -10.44
C ALA A 367 -1.95 -3.84 -10.81
N ILE A 368 -0.94 -3.82 -9.93
CA ILE A 368 0.37 -3.18 -10.22
C ILE A 368 1.01 -3.76 -11.50
N ILE A 369 0.96 -5.07 -11.70
CA ILE A 369 1.55 -5.73 -12.88
C ILE A 369 0.76 -5.44 -14.15
N ALA A 370 -0.58 -5.50 -14.06
CA ALA A 370 -1.48 -5.32 -15.19
C ALA A 370 -1.30 -3.93 -15.80
N THR A 371 -1.08 -2.92 -14.97
CA THR A 371 -0.84 -1.57 -15.47
C THR A 371 0.48 -1.43 -16.22
N ALA A 372 1.59 -1.92 -15.66
CA ALA A 372 2.88 -1.85 -16.31
C ALA A 372 2.82 -2.63 -17.63
N THR A 373 2.08 -3.73 -17.64
CA THR A 373 1.76 -4.52 -18.84
C THR A 373 1.01 -3.70 -19.88
N ALA A 374 -0.07 -3.00 -19.51
CA ALA A 374 -0.83 -2.16 -20.42
C ALA A 374 -0.01 -0.97 -20.93
N GLY A 375 0.77 -0.33 -20.06
CA GLY A 375 1.71 0.73 -20.43
C GLY A 375 2.73 0.25 -21.46
N ALA A 376 3.34 -0.91 -21.23
CA ALA A 376 4.29 -1.54 -22.15
C ALA A 376 3.63 -2.03 -23.45
N ALA A 377 2.37 -2.46 -23.42
CA ALA A 377 1.66 -2.81 -24.64
C ALA A 377 1.39 -1.57 -25.50
N ALA A 378 1.05 -0.44 -24.87
CA ALA A 378 0.79 0.82 -25.56
C ALA A 378 2.04 1.44 -26.21
N THR A 379 3.25 1.07 -25.79
CA THR A 379 4.50 1.55 -26.42
C THR A 379 4.76 0.89 -27.79
N GLY A 380 4.25 -0.31 -28.05
CA GLY A 380 4.64 -1.13 -29.21
C GLY A 380 3.72 -1.07 -30.45
N ALA A 381 2.96 0.01 -30.62
CA ALA A 381 2.15 0.23 -31.82
C ALA A 381 2.95 0.81 -33.01
N ILE A 382 4.27 0.92 -32.85
CA ILE A 382 5.30 1.15 -33.86
C ILE A 382 6.37 0.07 -33.59
N PRO A 383 6.97 -0.57 -34.61
CA PRO A 383 8.12 -1.46 -34.41
C PRO A 383 9.18 -0.78 -33.54
N ILE A 384 9.36 -1.23 -32.30
CA ILE A 384 10.34 -0.65 -31.38
C ILE A 384 11.73 -1.17 -31.76
N PRO A 385 12.63 -0.36 -32.36
CA PRO A 385 14.05 -0.68 -32.40
C PRO A 385 14.60 -0.90 -30.99
N LEU A 386 15.69 -1.67 -30.88
CA LEU A 386 16.41 -1.97 -29.63
C LEU A 386 16.72 -0.73 -28.75
N SER A 387 16.73 0.47 -29.34
CA SER A 387 16.86 1.76 -28.65
C SER A 387 15.65 2.17 -27.79
N ASP A 388 14.42 1.72 -28.09
CA ASP A 388 13.22 2.13 -27.34
C ASP A 388 12.82 1.15 -26.22
N ALA A 389 13.66 0.13 -25.96
CA ALA A 389 13.69 -0.58 -24.67
C ALA A 389 13.85 0.41 -23.48
N ALA A 390 14.29 1.63 -23.78
CA ALA A 390 14.40 2.75 -22.88
C ALA A 390 13.14 3.11 -22.12
N ILE A 391 12.01 3.03 -22.81
CA ILE A 391 10.73 3.46 -22.27
C ILE A 391 10.17 2.40 -21.31
N LEU A 392 10.57 1.13 -21.47
CA LEU A 392 10.12 0.02 -20.63
C LEU A 392 10.83 -0.03 -19.27
N VAL A 393 12.09 0.42 -19.19
CA VAL A 393 12.86 0.37 -17.95
C VAL A 393 12.18 1.15 -16.82
N PRO A 394 11.76 2.42 -16.99
CA PRO A 394 11.04 3.16 -15.94
C PRO A 394 9.74 2.50 -15.48
N LEU A 395 8.96 1.93 -16.41
CA LEU A 395 7.74 1.20 -16.07
C LEU A 395 8.04 -0.03 -15.21
N GLN A 396 9.07 -0.80 -15.57
CA GLN A 396 9.48 -1.97 -14.80
C GLN A 396 10.06 -1.60 -13.44
N VAL A 397 10.92 -0.58 -13.36
CA VAL A 397 11.47 -0.10 -12.08
C VAL A 397 10.36 0.35 -11.14
N THR A 398 9.38 1.10 -11.66
CA THR A 398 8.21 1.56 -10.88
C THR A 398 7.33 0.39 -10.41
N MET A 399 7.11 -0.60 -11.27
CA MET A 399 6.38 -1.82 -10.93
C MET A 399 7.09 -2.59 -9.81
N ILE A 400 8.41 -2.80 -9.93
CA ILE A 400 9.19 -3.57 -8.96
C ILE A 400 9.28 -2.82 -7.61
N GLY A 401 9.48 -1.49 -7.63
CA GLY A 401 9.44 -0.67 -6.42
C GLY A 401 8.09 -0.75 -5.70
N SER A 402 7.00 -0.70 -6.46
CA SER A 402 5.64 -0.82 -5.92
C SER A 402 5.36 -2.21 -5.33
N LEU A 403 5.80 -3.28 -6.00
CA LEU A 403 5.70 -4.65 -5.49
C LEU A 403 6.55 -4.84 -4.22
N ALA A 404 7.78 -4.30 -4.19
CA ALA A 404 8.66 -4.38 -3.03
C ALA A 404 8.01 -3.69 -1.81
N ALA A 405 7.38 -2.54 -2.01
CA ALA A 405 6.64 -1.83 -0.97
C ALA A 405 5.40 -2.60 -0.49
N LEU A 406 4.63 -3.18 -1.41
CA LEU A 406 3.44 -3.97 -1.12
C LEU A 406 3.79 -5.20 -0.25
N TYR A 407 4.87 -5.91 -0.57
CA TYR A 407 5.32 -7.08 0.18
C TYR A 407 6.18 -6.73 1.41
N GLY A 408 6.42 -5.45 1.70
CA GLY A 408 7.08 -5.00 2.92
C GLY A 408 8.55 -5.38 3.02
N LEU A 409 9.27 -5.34 1.89
CA LEU A 409 10.71 -5.57 1.88
C LEU A 409 11.39 -4.47 2.71
N LYS A 410 12.20 -4.87 3.70
CA LYS A 410 12.97 -3.93 4.52
C LYS A 410 14.12 -3.32 3.73
N GLU A 411 14.64 -2.20 4.23
CA GLU A 411 15.74 -1.48 3.60
C GLU A 411 16.97 -2.36 3.36
N GLU A 412 17.27 -3.29 4.26
CA GLU A 412 18.38 -4.23 4.10
C GLU A 412 18.14 -5.19 2.93
N ALA A 413 16.94 -5.80 2.85
CA ALA A 413 16.56 -6.69 1.75
C ALA A 413 16.51 -5.94 0.41
N ILE A 414 16.13 -4.67 0.44
CA ILE A 414 16.18 -3.78 -0.72
C ILE A 414 17.63 -3.59 -1.17
N LYS A 415 18.53 -3.19 -0.27
CA LYS A 415 19.94 -2.93 -0.59
C LYS A 415 20.69 -4.19 -1.04
N GLN A 416 20.46 -5.31 -0.37
CA GLN A 416 21.20 -6.56 -0.60
C GLN A 416 20.69 -7.35 -1.80
N SER A 417 19.41 -7.22 -2.16
CA SER A 417 18.78 -8.12 -3.12
C SER A 417 17.94 -7.40 -4.18
N ALA A 418 16.97 -6.56 -3.78
CA ALA A 418 16.08 -5.91 -4.76
C ALA A 418 16.79 -4.87 -5.65
N LEU A 419 17.66 -4.01 -5.10
CA LEU A 419 18.40 -3.01 -5.88
C LEU A 419 19.39 -3.67 -6.86
N PRO A 420 20.23 -4.65 -6.45
CA PRO A 420 21.05 -5.42 -7.38
C PRO A 420 20.23 -6.10 -8.49
N PHE A 421 19.07 -6.67 -8.14
CA PHE A 421 18.13 -7.27 -9.10
C PHE A 421 17.68 -6.26 -10.16
N VAL A 422 17.16 -5.11 -9.74
CA VAL A 422 16.67 -4.06 -10.64
C VAL A 422 17.80 -3.46 -11.48
N ALA A 423 18.99 -3.27 -10.89
CA ALA A 423 20.16 -2.78 -11.61
C ALA A 423 20.60 -3.78 -12.71
N ARG A 424 20.61 -5.08 -12.42
CA ARG A 424 20.92 -6.13 -13.38
C ARG A 424 19.89 -6.19 -14.51
N LEU A 425 18.60 -6.05 -14.19
CA LEU A 425 17.55 -5.93 -15.19
C LEU A 425 17.77 -4.72 -16.09
N GLY A 426 17.98 -3.53 -15.52
CA GLY A 426 18.29 -2.31 -16.26
C GLY A 426 19.46 -2.52 -17.22
N GLY A 427 20.58 -3.05 -16.73
CA GLY A 427 21.74 -3.38 -17.56
C GLY A 427 21.45 -4.36 -18.70
N ILE A 428 20.67 -5.41 -18.45
CA ILE A 428 20.30 -6.42 -19.47
C ILE A 428 19.36 -5.83 -20.55
N PHE A 429 18.42 -4.97 -20.16
CA PHE A 429 17.53 -4.27 -21.10
C PHE A 429 18.28 -3.25 -21.95
N LEU A 430 19.19 -2.47 -21.35
CA LEU A 430 20.06 -1.53 -22.06
C LEU A 430 21.00 -2.23 -23.04
N ALA A 431 21.55 -3.38 -22.65
CA ALA A 431 22.44 -4.18 -23.49
C ALA A 431 21.73 -4.96 -24.60
N SER A 432 20.40 -4.85 -24.71
CA SER A 432 19.53 -5.59 -25.64
C SER A 432 19.53 -7.12 -25.53
N SER A 433 20.19 -7.67 -24.51
CA SER A 433 20.37 -9.11 -24.37
C SER A 433 19.06 -9.83 -24.10
N LEU A 434 18.12 -9.24 -23.33
CA LEU A 434 16.80 -9.87 -23.08
C LEU A 434 15.97 -10.06 -24.35
N LEU A 435 16.08 -9.14 -25.30
CA LEU A 435 15.31 -9.15 -26.55
C LEU A 435 15.79 -10.26 -27.49
N LYS A 436 17.08 -10.60 -27.44
CA LYS A 436 17.68 -11.70 -28.21
C LYS A 436 17.27 -13.09 -27.70
N PHE A 437 16.58 -13.17 -26.56
CA PHE A 437 16.25 -14.42 -25.87
C PHE A 437 14.81 -14.92 -26.11
N ILE A 438 13.99 -14.17 -26.84
CA ILE A 438 12.63 -14.61 -27.19
C ILE A 438 12.67 -15.07 -28.65
N PRO A 439 12.60 -16.39 -28.91
CA PRO A 439 12.97 -17.01 -30.19
C PRO A 439 12.10 -16.62 -31.41
N ILE A 440 11.09 -15.76 -31.23
CA ILE A 440 10.16 -15.29 -32.28
C ILE A 440 10.44 -13.83 -32.67
N LEU A 441 11.35 -13.14 -31.97
CA LEU A 441 11.68 -11.75 -32.26
C LEU A 441 12.65 -11.65 -33.44
N GLY A 442 12.14 -11.19 -34.59
CA GLY A 442 12.96 -10.45 -35.56
C GLY A 442 13.42 -9.11 -34.97
N SER A 443 13.92 -8.21 -35.81
CA SER A 443 14.43 -6.87 -35.44
C SER A 443 13.39 -5.90 -34.83
N ALA A 444 12.15 -6.33 -34.58
CA ALA A 444 11.05 -5.50 -34.09
C ALA A 444 10.22 -6.22 -33.01
N VAL A 445 10.03 -5.56 -31.87
CA VAL A 445 9.09 -5.97 -30.82
C VAL A 445 7.75 -5.26 -31.07
N ASN A 446 6.64 -6.02 -31.18
CA ASN A 446 5.30 -5.43 -31.24
C ASN A 446 4.69 -5.24 -29.84
N ALA A 447 3.64 -4.42 -29.74
CA ALA A 447 2.87 -4.12 -28.53
C ALA A 447 2.56 -5.36 -27.69
N THR A 448 2.07 -6.42 -28.33
CA THR A 448 1.66 -7.65 -27.65
C THR A 448 2.83 -8.33 -26.95
N VAL A 449 3.99 -8.40 -27.60
CA VAL A 449 5.20 -9.00 -27.03
C VAL A 449 5.75 -8.14 -25.88
N ALA A 450 5.79 -6.82 -26.03
CA ALA A 450 6.25 -5.91 -24.98
C ALA A 450 5.38 -6.02 -23.70
N GLY A 451 4.06 -6.07 -23.87
CA GLY A 451 3.12 -6.32 -22.78
C GLY A 451 3.31 -7.71 -22.15
N ALA A 452 3.45 -8.77 -22.96
CA ALA A 452 3.64 -10.13 -22.46
C ALA A 452 4.91 -10.27 -21.60
N ILE A 453 6.04 -9.71 -22.05
CA ILE A 453 7.30 -9.70 -21.29
C ILE A 453 7.13 -8.96 -19.96
N THR A 454 6.53 -7.77 -20.00
CA THR A 454 6.34 -6.94 -18.81
C THR A 454 5.42 -7.64 -17.79
N GLY A 455 4.34 -8.26 -18.26
CA GLY A 455 3.43 -9.02 -17.40
C GLY A 455 4.09 -10.25 -16.79
N ALA A 456 4.86 -11.01 -17.58
CA ALA A 456 5.61 -12.15 -17.06
C ALA A 456 6.68 -11.71 -16.05
N MET A 457 7.41 -10.64 -16.32
CA MET A 457 8.38 -10.07 -15.38
C MET A 457 7.72 -9.67 -14.07
N GLY A 458 6.60 -8.96 -14.14
CA GLY A 458 5.85 -8.58 -12.96
C GLY A 458 5.40 -9.78 -12.12
N MET A 459 4.90 -10.84 -12.77
CA MET A 459 4.49 -12.07 -12.07
C MET A 459 5.68 -12.82 -11.47
N TYR A 460 6.82 -12.86 -12.16
CA TYR A 460 8.07 -13.45 -11.67
C TYR A 460 8.56 -12.73 -10.40
N VAL A 461 8.62 -11.41 -10.44
CA VAL A 461 9.02 -10.56 -9.31
C VAL A 461 8.06 -10.71 -8.13
N LYS A 462 6.75 -10.68 -8.41
CA LYS A 462 5.70 -10.91 -7.40
C LYS A 462 5.95 -12.22 -6.67
N LYS A 463 6.16 -13.32 -7.41
CA LYS A 463 6.39 -14.65 -6.82
C LYS A 463 7.61 -14.65 -5.91
N ASN A 464 8.73 -14.08 -6.36
CA ASN A 464 9.95 -14.01 -5.55
C ASN A 464 9.76 -13.17 -4.27
N PHE A 465 9.05 -12.04 -4.35
CA PHE A 465 8.79 -11.19 -3.17
C PHE A 465 7.79 -11.83 -2.20
N GLU A 466 6.79 -12.54 -2.72
CA GLU A 466 5.84 -13.33 -1.92
C GLU A 466 6.57 -14.45 -1.16
N GLU A 467 7.40 -15.23 -1.85
CA GLU A 467 8.23 -16.28 -1.25
C GLU A 467 9.19 -15.71 -0.20
N SER A 468 9.81 -14.56 -0.47
CA SER A 468 10.68 -13.85 0.47
C SER A 468 9.96 -13.37 1.73
N ALA A 469 8.76 -12.80 1.57
CA ALA A 469 7.92 -12.41 2.69
C ALA A 469 7.52 -13.62 3.55
N ILE A 470 7.16 -14.75 2.92
CA ILE A 470 6.80 -15.99 3.62
C ILE A 470 8.02 -16.59 4.34
N ALA A 471 9.17 -16.66 3.68
CA ALA A 471 10.41 -17.17 4.27
C ALA A 471 10.78 -16.38 5.54
N LYS A 472 10.69 -15.04 5.49
CA LYS A 472 10.88 -14.16 6.64
C LYS A 472 9.91 -14.48 7.79
N ILE A 473 8.62 -14.69 7.51
CA ILE A 473 7.63 -15.06 8.55
C ILE A 473 7.97 -16.41 9.19
N LYS A 474 8.45 -17.36 8.37
CA LYS A 474 8.86 -18.69 8.82
C LYS A 474 10.22 -18.71 9.54
N GLY A 475 10.97 -17.61 9.52
CA GLY A 475 12.34 -17.55 10.06
C GLY A 475 13.35 -18.33 9.20
N GLN A 476 13.05 -18.51 7.91
CA GLN A 476 13.89 -19.18 6.94
C GLN A 476 14.74 -18.15 6.18
N PRO A 477 15.90 -18.54 5.62
CA PRO A 477 16.66 -17.69 4.72
C PRO A 477 15.74 -17.22 3.58
N ALA A 478 15.76 -15.92 3.30
CA ALA A 478 15.05 -15.41 2.14
C ALA A 478 15.67 -16.03 0.86
N PRO A 479 14.85 -16.38 -0.14
CA PRO A 479 15.36 -16.79 -1.44
C PRO A 479 16.18 -15.63 -2.03
N ASP A 480 17.22 -15.97 -2.79
CA ASP A 480 17.97 -14.97 -3.53
C ASP A 480 17.03 -14.27 -4.51
N LEU A 481 16.85 -12.95 -4.35
CA LEU A 481 16.03 -12.15 -5.25
C LEU A 481 16.78 -11.80 -6.54
N GLY A 482 18.00 -12.31 -6.76
CA GLY A 482 18.79 -12.10 -7.97
C GLY A 482 18.07 -12.53 -9.26
N PHE A 483 18.34 -11.81 -10.36
CA PHE A 483 17.72 -12.10 -11.65
C PHE A 483 18.51 -13.17 -12.39
N ASP A 484 17.94 -14.37 -12.49
CA ASP A 484 18.43 -15.44 -13.34
C ASP A 484 17.68 -15.43 -14.68
N VAL A 485 18.43 -15.19 -15.76
CA VAL A 485 17.89 -15.10 -17.12
C VAL A 485 17.29 -16.42 -17.58
N GLU A 486 17.90 -17.56 -17.24
CA GLU A 486 17.41 -18.89 -17.64
C GLU A 486 16.15 -19.28 -16.87
N MET A 487 16.09 -18.97 -15.57
CA MET A 487 14.86 -19.17 -14.80
C MET A 487 13.72 -18.29 -15.34
N PHE A 488 14.01 -17.03 -15.67
CA PHE A 488 13.00 -16.16 -16.25
C PHE A 488 12.51 -16.67 -17.62
N LYS A 489 13.40 -17.18 -18.48
CA LYS A 489 12.99 -17.79 -19.77
C LYS A 489 12.01 -18.94 -19.57
N ARG A 490 12.32 -19.86 -18.63
CA ARG A 490 11.44 -20.99 -18.32
C ARG A 490 10.09 -20.51 -17.81
N PHE A 491 10.09 -19.54 -16.89
CA PHE A 491 8.87 -18.92 -16.37
C PHE A 491 8.05 -18.24 -17.48
N TYR A 492 8.70 -17.53 -18.40
CA TYR A 492 8.04 -16.83 -19.51
C TYR A 492 7.32 -17.78 -20.47
N GLU A 493 7.95 -18.91 -20.82
CA GLU A 493 7.30 -19.91 -21.68
C GLU A 493 6.09 -20.57 -21.00
N GLU A 494 6.15 -20.81 -19.69
CA GLU A 494 5.01 -21.28 -18.91
C GLU A 494 3.88 -20.24 -18.85
N TYR A 495 4.24 -18.98 -18.57
CA TYR A 495 3.31 -17.84 -18.55
C TYR A 495 2.56 -17.69 -19.88
N LYS A 496 3.25 -17.84 -21.02
CA LYS A 496 2.62 -17.82 -22.36
C LYS A 496 1.63 -18.97 -22.56
N LYS A 497 2.00 -20.19 -22.17
CA LYS A 497 1.10 -21.36 -22.28
C LYS A 497 -0.18 -21.16 -21.47
N ASN A 498 -0.07 -20.66 -20.25
CA ASN A 498 -1.21 -20.42 -19.38
C ASN A 498 -2.13 -19.31 -19.91
N LYS A 499 -1.58 -18.27 -20.55
CA LYS A 499 -2.37 -17.22 -21.22
C LYS A 499 -3.05 -17.67 -22.52
N ALA A 500 -2.50 -18.66 -23.22
CA ALA A 500 -3.12 -19.21 -24.43
C ALA A 500 -4.31 -20.14 -24.12
N ASN A 501 -4.39 -20.64 -22.87
CA ASN A 501 -5.41 -21.58 -22.40
C ASN A 501 -6.48 -20.93 -21.51
N ALA A 502 -6.40 -19.62 -21.27
CA ALA A 502 -7.33 -18.81 -20.48
C ALA A 502 -8.06 -17.82 -21.39
#